data_AF-A0A9E4H5Z5-F1
#
_entry.id   AF-A0A9E4H5Z5-F1
#
_cell.length_a   1.000
_cell.length_b   1.000
_cell.length_c   1.000
_cell.angle_alpha   90.00
_cell.angle_beta   90.00
_cell.angle_gamma   90.00
#
_symmetry.space_group_name_H-M   'P 1'
#
loop_
_entity.id
_entity.type
_entity.pdbx_description
1 polymer ?
#
loop_
_entity_poly.entity_id
_entity_poly.type
_entity_poly.pdbx_seq_one_letter_code
_entity_poly.pdbx_strand_id
1 'polypeptide(L)'
;GGKALYPSTVLMNAIPAKVAGVPRVVMCSPTASGAIDPCLLVAADLAGVDEVYRVGGVQAIGALAYGTKQIPRADKIVGPGNMYVAAAKRAVYGTVDIDMIAGPSELLVIADESADPAHCA
;
A
#
# COMPACT_ATOMS: atom_id res chain seq x y z
N GLY A 1 2.57 -2.10 -7.81
CA GLY A 1 3.70 -2.84 -8.45
C GLY A 1 3.29 -4.27 -8.70
N GLY A 2 3.91 -4.94 -9.67
CA GLY A 2 3.44 -6.26 -10.15
C GLY A 2 2.41 -6.12 -11.28
N LYS A 3 1.34 -6.93 -11.28
CA LYS A 3 0.26 -6.88 -12.29
C LYS A 3 -0.68 -5.68 -12.14
N ALA A 4 -0.67 -5.04 -10.96
CA ALA A 4 -1.57 -3.96 -10.58
C ALA A 4 -0.76 -2.67 -10.34
N LEU A 5 -1.08 -1.64 -11.13
CA LEU A 5 -0.40 -0.35 -11.11
C LEU A 5 -1.42 0.75 -10.81
N TYR A 6 -1.44 1.21 -9.56
CA TYR A 6 -2.45 2.14 -9.07
C TYR A 6 -1.78 3.32 -8.36
N PRO A 7 -1.62 4.46 -9.06
CA PRO A 7 -1.25 5.72 -8.42
C PRO A 7 -2.20 6.08 -7.27
N SER A 8 -3.49 5.75 -7.41
CA SER A 8 -4.50 5.91 -6.36
C SER A 8 -4.14 5.23 -5.04
N THR A 9 -3.54 4.03 -5.07
CA THR A 9 -3.09 3.35 -3.84
C THR A 9 -1.99 4.12 -3.14
N VAL A 10 -1.08 4.77 -3.88
CA VAL A 10 -0.05 5.63 -3.29
C VAL A 10 -0.70 6.82 -2.59
N LEU A 11 -1.58 7.53 -3.31
CA LEU A 11 -2.28 8.70 -2.77
C LEU A 11 -3.10 8.36 -1.52
N MET A 12 -3.89 7.28 -1.56
CA MET A 12 -4.76 6.87 -0.45
C MET A 12 -4.01 6.44 0.81
N ASN A 13 -2.75 6.02 0.71
CA ASN A 13 -1.94 5.65 1.88
C ASN A 13 -1.06 6.82 2.37
N ALA A 14 -0.42 7.55 1.47
CA ALA A 14 0.56 8.57 1.82
C ALA A 14 -0.09 9.90 2.26
N ILE A 15 -1.16 10.34 1.60
CA ILE A 15 -1.81 11.62 1.94
C ILE A 15 -2.31 11.62 3.40
N PRO A 16 -3.04 10.60 3.90
CA PRO A 16 -3.45 10.58 5.30
C PRO A 16 -2.26 10.59 6.28
N ALA A 17 -1.16 9.90 5.94
CA ALA A 17 0.04 9.89 6.77
C ALA A 17 0.66 11.29 6.87
N LYS A 18 0.78 12.02 5.75
CA LYS A 18 1.32 13.39 5.77
C LYS A 18 0.39 14.37 6.46
N VAL A 19 -0.92 14.27 6.26
CA VAL A 19 -1.93 15.08 6.98
C VAL A 19 -1.85 14.82 8.49
N ALA A 20 -1.60 13.58 8.91
CA ALA A 20 -1.39 13.22 10.31
C ALA A 20 -0.04 13.68 10.88
N GLY A 21 0.84 14.29 10.08
CA GLY A 21 2.14 14.79 10.52
C GLY A 21 3.22 13.70 10.65
N VAL A 22 3.07 12.57 9.97
CA VAL A 22 4.10 11.52 9.97
C VAL A 22 5.39 12.08 9.34
N PRO A 23 6.52 12.13 10.08
CA PRO A 23 7.73 12.81 9.61
C PRO A 23 8.49 12.01 8.55
N ARG A 24 8.23 10.70 8.44
CA ARG A 24 8.89 9.80 7.49
C ARG A 24 7.90 8.77 6.93
N VAL A 25 7.58 8.89 5.65
CA VAL A 25 6.72 7.99 4.89
C VAL A 25 7.58 7.24 3.87
N VAL A 26 7.57 5.91 3.97
CA VAL A 26 8.37 5.03 3.11
C VAL A 26 7.46 4.23 2.20
N MET A 27 7.77 4.20 0.90
CA MET A 27 7.08 3.37 -0.09
C MET A 27 7.98 2.23 -0.57
N CYS A 28 7.49 0.99 -0.48
CA CYS A 28 8.12 -0.16 -1.12
C CYS A 28 7.28 -0.61 -2.31
N SER A 29 7.89 -0.66 -3.51
CA SER A 29 7.23 -1.20 -4.70
C SER A 29 8.13 -2.19 -5.45
N PRO A 30 7.67 -3.42 -5.72
CA PRO A 30 8.45 -4.38 -6.50
C PRO A 30 8.54 -3.94 -7.96
N THR A 31 9.73 -4.13 -8.55
CA THR A 31 10.03 -3.79 -9.96
C THR A 31 10.46 -5.03 -10.73
N ALA A 32 9.51 -5.69 -11.41
CA ALA A 32 9.84 -6.87 -12.22
C ALA A 32 10.72 -6.50 -13.44
N SER A 33 10.56 -5.30 -13.99
CA SER A 33 11.29 -4.77 -15.16
C SER A 33 12.54 -3.97 -14.79
N GLY A 34 12.94 -3.92 -13.52
CA GLY A 34 14.11 -3.18 -13.03
C GLY A 34 13.88 -1.69 -12.73
N ALA A 35 12.76 -1.10 -13.17
CA ALA A 35 12.38 0.28 -12.88
C ALA A 35 10.98 0.38 -12.23
N ILE A 36 10.78 1.42 -11.43
CA ILE A 36 9.43 1.80 -10.95
C ILE A 36 8.76 2.60 -12.05
N ASP A 37 7.47 2.35 -12.25
CA ASP A 37 6.67 3.12 -13.20
C ASP A 37 6.64 4.61 -12.84
N PRO A 38 6.87 5.52 -13.81
CA PRO A 38 6.89 6.96 -13.55
C PRO A 38 5.62 7.50 -12.89
N CYS A 39 4.44 6.96 -13.19
CA CYS A 39 3.19 7.42 -12.59
C CYS A 39 3.15 7.17 -11.08
N LEU A 40 3.77 6.08 -10.61
CA LEU A 40 3.88 5.80 -9.18
C LEU A 40 4.85 6.76 -8.50
N LEU A 41 5.95 7.12 -9.17
CA LEU A 41 6.92 8.08 -8.65
C LEU A 41 6.32 9.49 -8.55
N VAL A 42 5.61 9.93 -9.58
CA VAL A 42 4.90 11.22 -9.56
C VAL A 42 3.83 11.24 -8.46
N ALA A 43 3.05 10.18 -8.31
CA ALA A 43 2.07 10.09 -7.22
C ALA A 43 2.72 10.08 -5.83
N ALA A 44 3.88 9.45 -5.69
CA ALA A 44 4.64 9.42 -4.43
C ALA A 44 5.16 10.82 -4.08
N ASP A 45 5.73 11.52 -5.05
CA ASP A 45 6.22 12.90 -4.89
C ASP A 45 5.08 13.85 -4.50
N LEU A 46 3.97 13.84 -5.26
CA LEU A 46 2.80 14.66 -4.96
C LEU A 46 2.17 14.35 -3.60
N ALA A 47 2.21 13.10 -3.14
CA ALA A 47 1.68 12.70 -1.84
C ALA A 47 2.67 12.91 -0.68
N GLY A 48 3.89 13.37 -0.94
CA GLY A 48 4.90 13.64 0.08
C GLY A 48 5.58 12.39 0.66
N VAL A 49 5.73 11.32 -0.13
CA VAL A 49 6.54 10.16 0.25
C VAL A 49 8.01 10.57 0.34
N ASP A 50 8.68 10.21 1.43
CA ASP A 50 10.06 10.66 1.70
C ASP A 50 11.10 9.70 1.12
N GLU A 51 10.80 8.40 1.08
CA GLU A 51 11.73 7.35 0.61
C GLU A 51 11.02 6.31 -0.26
N VAL A 52 11.64 5.89 -1.36
CA VAL A 52 11.10 4.85 -2.25
C VAL A 52 12.11 3.72 -2.45
N TYR A 53 11.72 2.49 -2.11
CA TYR A 53 12.54 1.30 -2.27
C TYR A 53 11.96 0.33 -3.31
N ARG A 54 12.85 -0.16 -4.19
CA ARG A 54 12.55 -1.15 -5.23
C ARG A 54 12.49 -2.58 -4.67
N VAL A 55 11.64 -2.79 -3.69
CA VAL A 55 11.43 -4.09 -3.02
C VAL A 55 9.93 -4.29 -2.78
N GLY A 56 9.46 -5.53 -2.80
CA GLY A 56 8.08 -5.89 -2.48
C GLY A 56 7.99 -7.26 -1.83
N GLY A 57 6.78 -7.79 -1.65
CA GLY A 57 6.58 -9.13 -1.08
C GLY A 57 6.94 -9.24 0.41
N VAL A 58 7.17 -10.47 0.87
CA VAL A 58 7.47 -10.78 2.28
C VAL A 58 8.74 -10.09 2.76
N GLN A 59 9.75 -10.01 1.90
CA GLN A 59 11.03 -9.40 2.21
C GLN A 59 10.93 -7.88 2.44
N ALA A 60 10.01 -7.18 1.76
CA ALA A 60 9.75 -5.77 2.03
C ALA A 60 9.10 -5.59 3.41
N ILE A 61 8.12 -6.45 3.74
CA ILE A 61 7.46 -6.44 5.05
C ILE A 61 8.47 -6.72 6.17
N GLY A 62 9.33 -7.71 6.00
CA GLY A 62 10.40 -8.01 6.96
C GLY A 62 11.38 -6.86 7.12
N ALA A 63 11.81 -6.23 6.01
CA ALA A 63 12.71 -5.09 6.05
C ALA A 63 12.10 -3.88 6.76
N LEU A 64 10.82 -3.58 6.53
CA LEU A 64 10.11 -2.50 7.21
C LEU A 64 9.83 -2.83 8.69
N ALA A 65 9.56 -4.09 9.03
CA ALA A 65 9.23 -4.49 10.40
C ALA A 65 10.45 -4.55 11.33
N TYR A 66 11.59 -5.03 10.82
CA TYR A 66 12.80 -5.29 11.62
C TYR A 66 13.95 -4.33 11.31
N GLY A 67 13.87 -3.59 10.21
CA GLY A 67 14.96 -2.75 9.72
C GLY A 67 16.06 -3.56 9.04
N THR A 68 16.83 -2.89 8.20
CA THR A 68 18.05 -3.38 7.55
C THR A 68 19.10 -2.25 7.57
N LYS A 69 20.28 -2.52 7.01
CA LYS A 69 21.31 -1.47 6.85
C LYS A 69 20.86 -0.30 5.95
N GLN A 70 19.92 -0.54 5.04
CA GLN A 70 19.47 0.45 4.05
C GLN A 70 18.03 0.91 4.27
N ILE A 71 17.16 0.04 4.77
CA ILE A 71 15.73 0.32 5.03
C ILE A 71 15.55 0.40 6.54
N PRO A 72 15.38 1.59 7.12
CA PRO A 72 15.09 1.73 8.54
C PRO A 72 13.76 1.06 8.92
N ARG A 73 13.66 0.58 10.16
CA ARG A 73 12.40 0.06 10.71
C ARG A 73 11.32 1.14 10.70
N ALA A 74 10.12 0.77 10.26
CA ALA A 74 8.89 1.56 10.38
C ALA A 74 8.09 1.15 11.63
N ASP A 75 7.19 2.02 12.09
CA ASP A 75 6.34 1.73 13.25
C ASP A 75 4.99 1.13 12.83
N LYS A 76 4.52 1.45 11.63
CA LYS A 76 3.27 0.93 11.05
C LYS A 76 3.45 0.63 9.57
N ILE A 77 2.90 -0.50 9.11
CA ILE A 77 2.90 -0.91 7.70
C ILE A 77 1.46 -0.94 7.18
N VAL A 78 1.21 -0.17 6.12
CA VAL A 78 -0.09 -0.06 5.48
C VAL A 78 -0.03 -0.49 4.02
N GLY A 79 -1.19 -0.78 3.45
CA GLY A 79 -1.35 -1.09 2.04
C GLY A 79 -1.65 -2.56 1.77
N PRO A 80 -2.43 -2.85 0.72
CA PRO A 80 -2.79 -4.20 0.35
C PRO A 80 -1.62 -4.90 -0.37
N GLY A 81 -1.67 -6.23 -0.39
CA GLY A 81 -0.74 -7.05 -1.15
C GLY A 81 -1.29 -8.44 -1.40
N ASN A 82 -0.53 -9.27 -2.11
CA ASN A 82 -0.92 -10.66 -2.33
C ASN A 82 -0.93 -11.47 -1.03
N MET A 83 -1.34 -12.74 -1.10
CA MET A 83 -1.42 -13.64 0.05
C MET A 83 -0.12 -13.73 0.87
N TYR A 84 1.05 -13.58 0.23
CA TYR A 84 2.34 -13.61 0.92
C TYR A 84 2.56 -12.35 1.75
N VAL A 85 2.22 -11.17 1.21
CA VAL A 85 2.26 -9.91 1.95
C VAL A 85 1.28 -9.94 3.12
N ALA A 86 0.07 -10.46 2.90
CA ALA A 86 -0.94 -10.62 3.94
C ALA A 86 -0.45 -11.52 5.08
N ALA A 87 0.11 -12.71 4.76
CA ALA A 87 0.69 -13.61 5.74
C ALA A 87 1.87 -12.98 6.49
N ALA A 88 2.74 -12.24 5.79
CA ALA A 88 3.86 -11.54 6.39
C ALA A 88 3.40 -10.44 7.37
N LYS A 89 2.42 -9.61 6.98
CA LYS A 89 1.84 -8.58 7.85
C LYS A 89 1.26 -9.20 9.12
N ARG A 90 0.55 -10.32 9.00
CA ARG A 90 0.04 -11.07 10.15
C ARG A 90 1.15 -11.58 11.07
N ALA A 91 2.25 -12.07 10.50
CA ALA A 91 3.38 -12.61 11.26
C ALA A 91 4.19 -11.54 12.00
N VAL A 92 4.23 -10.29 11.51
CA VAL A 92 4.96 -9.19 12.15
C VAL A 92 4.08 -8.28 13.01
N TYR A 93 2.77 -8.52 13.05
CA TYR A 93 1.87 -7.75 13.90
C TYR A 93 2.24 -7.90 15.38
N GLY A 94 2.31 -6.77 16.10
CA GLY A 94 2.82 -6.69 17.46
C GLY A 94 4.29 -6.27 17.55
N THR A 95 5.10 -6.57 16.52
CA THR A 95 6.41 -5.92 16.32
C THR A 95 6.23 -4.56 15.67
N VAL A 96 5.32 -4.47 14.71
CA VAL A 96 4.85 -3.22 14.08
C VAL A 96 3.34 -3.26 13.97
N ASP A 97 2.72 -2.09 13.92
CA ASP A 97 1.29 -2.00 13.64
C ASP A 97 1.02 -2.28 12.16
N ILE A 98 -0.19 -2.78 11.89
CA ILE A 98 -0.72 -2.93 10.53
C ILE A 98 -2.09 -2.25 10.45
N ASP A 99 -2.50 -1.87 9.25
CA ASP A 99 -3.87 -1.40 8.95
C ASP A 99 -4.89 -2.54 9.08
N MET A 100 -4.78 -3.56 8.23
CA MET A 100 -5.64 -4.72 8.16
C MET A 100 -5.00 -5.84 7.32
N ILE A 101 -5.54 -7.05 7.42
CA ILE A 101 -5.28 -8.13 6.48
C ILE A 101 -6.31 -8.03 5.35
N ALA A 102 -5.85 -7.69 4.15
CA ALA A 102 -6.73 -7.45 3.01
C ALA A 102 -7.52 -8.71 2.63
N GLY A 103 -8.85 -8.58 2.57
CA GLY A 103 -9.77 -9.59 2.04
C GLY A 103 -10.16 -9.31 0.58
N PRO A 104 -11.06 -10.12 -0.01
CA PRO A 104 -11.65 -9.82 -1.31
C PRO A 104 -12.44 -8.50 -1.26
N SER A 105 -12.44 -7.75 -2.37
CA SER A 105 -13.28 -6.56 -2.51
C SER A 105 -14.74 -6.98 -2.72
N GLU A 106 -15.64 -6.36 -1.99
CA GLU A 106 -17.09 -6.61 -2.06
C GLU A 106 -17.84 -5.27 -2.21
N LEU A 107 -19.00 -5.29 -2.87
CA LEU A 107 -19.85 -4.13 -3.07
C LEU A 107 -21.32 -4.57 -2.99
N LEU A 108 -22.13 -3.84 -2.22
CA LEU A 108 -23.58 -4.06 -2.06
C LEU A 108 -24.33 -2.86 -2.63
N VAL A 109 -25.22 -3.10 -3.60
CA VAL A 109 -26.14 -2.09 -4.14
C VAL A 109 -27.54 -2.38 -3.60
N ILE A 110 -28.16 -1.37 -2.96
CA ILE A 110 -29.59 -1.39 -2.61
C ILE A 110 -30.26 -0.35 -3.51
N ALA A 111 -31.16 -0.81 -4.37
CA ALA A 111 -31.87 0.01 -5.33
C ALA A 111 -33.38 -0.27 -5.24
N ASP A 112 -34.18 0.78 -5.29
CA ASP A 112 -35.64 0.72 -5.38
C ASP A 112 -36.10 0.90 -6.84
N GLU A 113 -37.41 0.99 -7.06
CA GLU A 113 -38.00 1.13 -8.39
C GLU A 113 -37.63 2.43 -9.14
N SER A 114 -37.02 3.41 -8.46
CA SER A 114 -36.61 4.68 -9.07
C SER A 114 -35.21 4.64 -9.68
N ALA A 115 -34.43 3.60 -9.39
CA ALA A 115 -33.06 3.46 -9.87
C ALA A 115 -33.00 3.09 -11.36
N ASP A 116 -32.08 3.72 -12.09
CA ASP A 116 -31.76 3.32 -13.47
C ASP A 116 -31.01 1.97 -13.46
N PRO A 117 -31.58 0.90 -14.06
CA PRO A 117 -30.95 -0.41 -14.08
C PRO A 117 -29.55 -0.41 -14.71
N ALA A 118 -29.27 0.50 -15.65
CA ALA A 118 -27.97 0.60 -16.30
C ALA A 118 -26.87 1.14 -15.37
N HIS A 119 -27.23 1.91 -14.34
CA HIS A 119 -26.28 2.38 -13.33
C HIS A 119 -26.03 1.35 -12.21
N CYS A 120 -26.99 0.46 -11.97
CA CYS A 120 -26.87 -0.58 -10.94
C CYS A 120 -26.10 -1.83 -11.40
N ALA A 121 -26.01 -2.05 -12.71
CA ALA A 121 -25.28 -3.16 -13.33
C ALA A 121 -23.76 -2.92 -13.36
#